data_AF-A0A7R7GI13-F1
#
_entry.id   AF-A0A7R7GI13-F1
#
_cell.length_a   1.000
_cell.length_b   1.000
_cell.length_c   1.000
_cell.angle_alpha   90.00
_cell.angle_beta   90.00
_cell.angle_gamma   90.00
#
_symmetry.space_group_name_H-M   'P 1'
#
loop_
_entity.id
_entity.type
_entity.pdbx_description
1 polymer ?
#
loop_
_entity_poly.entity_id
_entity_poly.type
_entity_poly.pdbx_seq_one_letter_code
_entity_poly.pdbx_strand_id
1 'polypeptide(L)'
;MAKTRVFIDTNIIIEAFRTGCWTAICNRFAIETVDKCVEEALTGNPDDPARVHIDRDALLEGLAGRHQVGKLELAKLVLTHPSCHGLDDGELHLLAWLHAQGLLPNALILVSTADKAAIVATGNIGWLDSLTSLEHLANESGVTHGQISALARHYRAGWLDEIRVKIRLGVIP
;
A
#
# COMPACT_ATOMS: atom_id res chain seq x y z
N MET A 1 9.67 22.30 0.61
CA MET A 1 8.33 21.80 0.95
C MET A 1 8.49 20.40 1.51
N ALA A 2 7.74 20.04 2.56
CA ALA A 2 7.72 18.66 3.04
C ALA A 2 7.08 17.76 1.98
N LYS A 3 7.65 16.57 1.74
CA LYS A 3 7.05 15.59 0.82
C LYS A 3 5.75 15.07 1.43
N THR A 4 4.76 14.80 0.58
CA THR A 4 3.52 14.16 1.04
C THR A 4 3.81 12.73 1.50
N ARG A 5 3.32 12.36 2.67
CA ARG A 5 3.48 11.02 3.25
C ARG A 5 2.55 10.06 2.53
N VAL A 6 3.09 8.91 2.15
CA VAL A 6 2.35 7.83 1.49
C VAL A 6 2.71 6.51 2.16
N PHE A 7 1.72 5.76 2.62
CA PHE A 7 1.96 4.43 3.17
C PHE A 7 1.58 3.35 2.17
N ILE A 8 2.48 2.38 2.02
CA ILE A 8 2.38 1.35 0.99
C ILE A 8 2.46 -0.04 1.62
N ASP A 9 1.75 -0.99 1.01
CA ASP A 9 1.81 -2.41 1.35
C ASP A 9 2.95 -3.15 0.61
N THR A 10 3.04 -4.46 0.87
CA THR A 10 3.97 -5.39 0.24
C THR A 10 3.85 -5.41 -1.29
N ASN A 11 2.62 -5.47 -1.80
CA ASN A 11 2.33 -5.63 -3.23
C ASN A 11 2.76 -4.40 -4.03
N ILE A 12 2.59 -3.21 -3.47
CA ILE A 12 3.03 -1.95 -4.06
C ILE A 12 4.54 -1.85 -4.10
N ILE A 13 5.24 -2.29 -3.05
CA ILE A 13 6.70 -2.38 -3.07
C ILE A 13 7.13 -3.28 -4.23
N ILE A 14 6.60 -4.51 -4.30
CA ILE A 14 6.95 -5.49 -5.34
C ILE A 14 6.72 -4.92 -6.75
N GLU A 15 5.54 -4.34 -7.01
CA GLU A 15 5.20 -3.80 -8.32
C GLU A 15 6.06 -2.58 -8.69
N ALA A 16 6.38 -1.72 -7.72
CA ALA A 16 7.19 -0.54 -7.96
C ALA A 16 8.63 -0.91 -8.35
N PHE A 17 9.18 -1.98 -7.76
CA PHE A 17 10.45 -2.55 -8.18
C PHE A 17 10.34 -3.21 -9.56
N ARG A 18 9.29 -4.02 -9.79
CA ARG A 18 9.08 -4.71 -11.08
C ARG A 18 9.01 -3.76 -12.27
N THR A 19 8.35 -2.62 -12.09
CA THR A 19 8.16 -1.60 -13.14
C THR A 19 9.24 -0.52 -13.14
N GLY A 20 10.17 -0.56 -12.19
CA GLY A 20 11.26 0.40 -12.06
C GLY A 20 10.81 1.82 -11.66
N CYS A 21 9.63 1.96 -11.05
CA CYS A 21 9.12 3.28 -10.61
C CYS A 21 9.49 3.62 -9.16
N TRP A 22 10.04 2.67 -8.38
CA TRP A 22 10.44 2.84 -6.98
C TRP A 22 11.22 4.13 -6.71
N THR A 23 12.36 4.33 -7.37
CA THR A 23 13.21 5.50 -7.15
C THR A 23 12.48 6.81 -7.43
N ALA A 24 11.64 6.84 -8.48
CA ALA A 24 10.90 8.05 -8.85
C ALA A 24 9.87 8.41 -7.77
N ILE A 25 9.10 7.44 -7.28
CA ILE A 25 8.10 7.70 -6.23
C ILE A 25 8.75 8.10 -4.90
N CYS A 26 9.88 7.49 -4.52
CA CYS A 26 10.62 7.87 -3.30
C CYS A 26 11.25 9.27 -3.39
N ASN A 27 11.62 9.72 -4.60
CA ASN A 27 12.11 11.08 -4.80
C ASN A 27 11.01 12.13 -4.64
N ARG A 28 9.78 11.81 -5.03
CA ARG A 28 8.63 12.72 -4.98
C ARG A 28 7.88 12.70 -3.65
N PHE A 29 7.67 11.53 -3.07
CA PHE A 29 6.85 11.28 -1.89
C PHE A 29 7.69 10.79 -0.70
N ALA A 30 7.19 11.00 0.52
CA ALA A 30 7.74 10.37 1.71
C ALA A 30 7.08 9.00 1.86
N ILE A 31 7.69 7.98 1.24
CA ILE A 31 7.17 6.61 1.26
C ILE A 31 7.47 5.98 2.61
N GLU A 32 6.43 5.51 3.30
CA GLU A 32 6.52 4.86 4.59
C GLU A 32 5.83 3.49 4.55
N THR A 33 6.25 2.57 5.41
CA THR A 33 5.60 1.26 5.53
C THR A 33 5.88 0.64 6.92
N VAL A 34 5.37 -0.55 7.15
CA VAL A 34 5.61 -1.33 8.38
C VAL A 34 6.67 -2.42 8.15
N ASP A 35 7.33 -2.85 9.23
CA ASP A 35 8.36 -3.89 9.18
C ASP A 35 7.88 -5.17 8.46
N LYS A 36 6.61 -5.55 8.67
CA LYS A 36 6.05 -6.77 8.08
C LYS A 36 5.97 -6.71 6.57
N CYS A 37 5.58 -5.57 5.99
CA CYS A 37 5.55 -5.41 4.53
C CYS A 37 6.95 -5.46 3.91
N VAL A 38 7.96 -4.92 4.61
CA VAL A 38 9.36 -5.02 4.18
C VAL A 38 9.85 -6.46 4.23
N GLU A 39 9.55 -7.19 5.30
CA GLU A 39 9.87 -8.62 5.45
C GLU A 39 9.29 -9.43 4.29
N GLU A 40 8.00 -9.26 4.01
CA GLU A 40 7.30 -9.99 2.95
C GLU A 40 7.82 -9.65 1.56
N ALA A 41 8.08 -8.36 1.29
CA ALA A 41 8.60 -7.92 0.00
C ALA A 41 9.98 -8.52 -0.28
N LEU A 42 10.84 -8.61 0.74
CA LEU A 42 12.19 -9.17 0.60
C LEU A 42 12.21 -10.70 0.56
N THR A 43 11.34 -11.36 1.32
CA THR A 43 11.31 -12.82 1.42
C THR A 43 10.57 -13.45 0.25
N GLY A 44 9.40 -12.89 -0.13
CA GLY A 44 8.52 -13.36 -1.19
C GLY A 44 8.18 -14.85 -1.10
N ASN A 45 7.46 -15.35 -2.10
CA ASN A 45 7.36 -16.79 -2.30
C ASN A 45 8.58 -17.27 -3.12
N PRO A 46 9.48 -18.10 -2.58
CA PRO A 46 10.64 -18.60 -3.32
C PRO A 46 10.27 -19.53 -4.48
N ASP A 47 9.09 -20.15 -4.43
CA ASP A 47 8.60 -21.06 -5.47
C ASP A 47 7.85 -20.34 -6.59
N ASP A 48 7.67 -19.02 -6.49
CA ASP A 48 7.02 -18.22 -7.52
C ASP A 48 8.03 -17.85 -8.63
N PRO A 49 7.89 -18.40 -9.85
CA PRO A 49 8.78 -18.08 -10.97
C PRO A 49 8.65 -16.61 -11.44
N ALA A 50 7.57 -15.92 -11.06
CA ALA A 50 7.35 -14.51 -11.31
C ALA A 50 7.91 -13.61 -10.20
N ARG A 51 8.61 -14.18 -9.21
CA ARG A 51 9.20 -13.42 -8.10
C ARG A 51 10.08 -12.28 -8.61
N VAL A 52 9.78 -11.09 -8.10
CA VAL A 52 10.58 -9.89 -8.35
C VAL A 52 11.75 -9.87 -7.38
N HIS A 53 12.96 -9.70 -7.90
CA HIS A 53 14.12 -9.46 -7.04
C HIS A 53 14.07 -8.02 -6.52
N ILE A 54 14.10 -7.89 -5.20
CA ILE A 54 14.12 -6.59 -4.51
C ILE A 54 15.46 -6.47 -3.80
N ASP A 55 16.22 -5.46 -4.21
CA ASP A 55 17.46 -5.10 -3.51
C ASP A 55 17.10 -4.48 -2.15
N ARG A 56 17.64 -5.07 -1.08
CA ARG A 56 17.33 -4.67 0.30
C ARG A 56 17.77 -3.24 0.57
N ASP A 57 18.95 -2.86 0.13
CA ASP A 57 19.53 -1.57 0.46
C ASP A 57 18.77 -0.47 -0.30
N ALA A 58 18.47 -0.68 -1.59
CA ALA A 58 17.63 0.22 -2.39
C ALA A 58 16.20 0.38 -1.83
N LEU A 59 15.61 -0.70 -1.28
CA LEU A 59 14.32 -0.61 -0.59
C LEU A 59 14.44 0.25 0.67
N LEU A 60 15.39 -0.05 1.55
CA LEU A 60 15.52 0.64 2.83
C LEU A 60 15.94 2.12 2.66
N GLU A 61 16.82 2.42 1.71
CA GLU A 61 17.23 3.79 1.39
C GLU A 61 16.09 4.63 0.78
N GLY A 62 15.17 3.99 0.05
CA GLY A 62 14.02 4.67 -0.54
C GLY A 62 12.92 5.03 0.47
N LEU A 63 12.88 4.37 1.62
CA LEU A 63 11.86 4.60 2.65
C LEU A 63 12.16 5.84 3.48
N ALA A 64 11.17 6.71 3.62
CA ALA A 64 11.17 7.83 4.55
C ALA A 64 10.90 7.40 6.00
N GLY A 65 10.32 6.21 6.20
CA GLY A 65 9.99 5.68 7.52
C GLY A 65 9.59 4.21 7.47
N ARG A 66 10.01 3.47 8.50
CA ARG A 66 9.68 2.05 8.70
C ARG A 66 9.18 1.87 10.12
N HIS A 67 8.02 1.26 10.27
CA HIS A 67 7.30 1.24 11.53
C HIS A 67 7.10 -0.16 12.09
N GLN A 68 7.46 -0.34 13.36
CA GLN A 68 7.19 -1.58 14.08
C GLN A 68 5.76 -1.58 14.60
N VAL A 69 5.08 -2.72 14.47
CA VAL A 69 3.70 -2.91 14.92
C VAL A 69 3.68 -3.97 16.01
N GLY A 70 3.13 -3.62 17.17
CA GLY A 70 3.02 -4.52 18.30
C GLY A 70 1.68 -5.23 18.35
N LYS A 71 1.58 -6.20 19.27
CA LYS A 71 0.34 -6.96 19.52
C LYS A 71 -0.81 -6.06 19.99
N LEU A 72 -0.50 -4.94 20.66
CA LEU A 72 -1.50 -4.02 21.18
C LEU A 72 -2.20 -3.28 20.04
N GLU A 73 -1.45 -2.78 19.06
CA GLU A 73 -1.98 -2.11 17.87
C GLU A 73 -2.88 -3.06 17.07
N LEU A 74 -2.41 -4.29 16.83
CA LEU A 74 -3.17 -5.34 16.13
C LEU A 74 -4.48 -5.66 16.86
N ALA A 75 -4.41 -5.92 18.17
CA ALA A 75 -5.58 -6.25 18.96
C ALA A 75 -6.60 -5.09 18.96
N LYS A 76 -6.14 -3.84 19.08
CA LYS A 76 -7.01 -2.66 19.01
C LYS A 76 -7.74 -2.58 17.68
N LEU A 77 -7.05 -2.79 16.56
CA LEU A 77 -7.67 -2.77 15.23
C LEU A 77 -8.73 -3.86 15.11
N VAL A 78 -8.39 -5.12 15.39
CA VAL A 78 -9.30 -6.27 15.19
C VAL A 78 -10.51 -6.20 16.12
N LEU A 79 -10.35 -5.72 17.36
CA LEU A 79 -11.47 -5.56 18.30
C LEU A 79 -12.40 -4.41 17.90
N THR A 80 -11.86 -3.33 17.33
CA THR A 80 -12.66 -2.17 16.86
C THR A 80 -13.31 -2.46 15.51
N HIS A 81 -12.62 -3.19 14.64
CA HIS A 81 -13.01 -3.50 13.27
C HIS A 81 -12.80 -4.99 12.98
N PRO A 82 -13.73 -5.88 13.41
CA PRO A 82 -13.60 -7.32 13.22
C PRO A 82 -13.47 -7.77 11.76
N SER A 83 -13.95 -6.97 10.81
CA SER A 83 -13.79 -7.21 9.37
C SER A 83 -12.34 -7.25 8.91
N CYS A 84 -11.40 -6.67 9.66
CA CYS A 84 -9.98 -6.67 9.32
C CYS A 84 -9.27 -8.00 9.66
N HIS A 85 -9.94 -8.94 10.34
CA HIS A 85 -9.31 -10.21 10.74
C HIS A 85 -8.88 -11.09 9.56
N GLY A 86 -9.49 -10.93 8.38
CA GLY A 86 -9.18 -11.73 7.19
C GLY A 86 -8.10 -11.16 6.28
N LEU A 87 -7.45 -10.06 6.68
CA LEU A 87 -6.35 -9.47 5.91
C LEU A 87 -5.07 -10.29 6.05
N ASP A 88 -4.17 -10.16 5.07
CA ASP A 88 -2.82 -10.68 5.24
C ASP A 88 -2.06 -9.92 6.34
N ASP A 89 -0.97 -10.52 6.83
CA ASP A 89 -0.22 -9.97 7.95
C ASP A 89 0.33 -8.57 7.64
N GLY A 90 0.87 -8.33 6.45
CA GLY A 90 1.39 -7.03 6.02
C GLY A 90 0.32 -5.94 6.05
N GLU A 91 -0.81 -6.21 5.41
CA GLU A 91 -1.97 -5.31 5.36
C GLU A 91 -2.56 -5.03 6.75
N LEU A 92 -2.72 -6.09 7.55
CA LEU A 92 -3.22 -5.99 8.91
C LEU A 92 -2.29 -5.12 9.77
N HIS A 93 -0.98 -5.34 9.70
CA HIS A 93 0.01 -4.55 10.42
C HIS A 93 -0.02 -3.09 9.97
N LEU A 94 -0.09 -2.84 8.66
CA LEU A 94 -0.14 -1.49 8.11
C LEU A 94 -1.36 -0.72 8.60
N LEU A 95 -2.56 -1.30 8.48
CA LEU A 95 -3.79 -0.69 8.96
C LEU A 95 -3.79 -0.51 10.48
N ALA A 96 -3.23 -1.45 11.23
CA ALA A 96 -3.19 -1.37 12.70
C ALA A 96 -2.33 -0.20 13.17
N TRP A 97 -1.17 -0.01 12.52
CA TRP A 97 -0.31 1.12 12.81
C TRP A 97 -1.01 2.44 12.47
N LEU A 98 -1.61 2.55 11.28
CA LEU A 98 -2.33 3.75 10.85
C LEU A 98 -3.49 4.11 11.80
N HIS A 99 -4.24 3.11 12.24
CA HIS A 99 -5.33 3.26 13.20
C HIS A 99 -4.81 3.76 14.55
N ALA A 100 -3.71 3.19 15.04
CA ALA A 100 -3.12 3.59 16.30
C ALA A 100 -2.57 5.03 16.29
N GLN A 101 -2.06 5.51 15.15
CA GLN A 101 -1.50 6.86 15.03
C GLN A 101 -2.55 7.95 14.78
N GLY A 102 -3.79 7.59 14.43
CA GLY A 102 -4.85 8.57 14.17
C GLY A 102 -4.54 9.54 13.03
N LEU A 103 -3.77 9.09 12.02
CA LEU A 103 -3.19 9.96 10.98
C LEU A 103 -4.20 10.50 9.96
N LEU A 104 -5.47 10.11 10.03
CA LEU A 104 -6.50 10.52 9.09
C LEU A 104 -7.35 11.67 9.60
N PRO A 105 -7.72 12.64 8.73
CA PRO A 105 -7.70 12.58 7.26
C PRO A 105 -6.47 13.21 6.56
N ASN A 106 -5.43 13.64 7.29
CA ASN A 106 -4.40 14.56 6.76
C ASN A 106 -3.20 13.93 6.03
N ALA A 107 -3.27 12.65 5.64
CA ALA A 107 -2.22 12.01 4.84
C ALA A 107 -2.80 11.25 3.64
N LEU A 108 -2.02 11.13 2.56
CA LEU A 108 -2.35 10.27 1.42
C LEU A 108 -2.03 8.84 1.84
N ILE A 109 -2.92 8.24 2.62
CA ILE A 109 -2.46 7.18 3.52
C ILE A 109 -2.23 5.85 2.85
N LEU A 110 -2.98 5.44 1.82
CA LEU A 110 -2.96 4.01 1.49
C LEU A 110 -2.80 3.75 0.00
N VAL A 111 -1.70 3.11 -0.34
CA VAL A 111 -1.61 2.35 -1.57
C VAL A 111 -1.83 0.89 -1.17
N SER A 112 -3.10 0.53 -1.05
CA SER A 112 -3.54 -0.86 -1.05
C SER A 112 -4.50 -0.98 -2.21
N THR A 113 -3.96 -1.18 -3.41
CA THR A 113 -4.79 -1.35 -4.60
C THR A 113 -4.61 -2.71 -5.24
N ALA A 114 -3.71 -3.57 -4.75
CA ALA A 114 -3.61 -4.91 -5.30
C ALA A 114 -4.65 -5.87 -4.73
N ASP A 115 -5.00 -5.70 -3.45
CA ASP A 115 -5.90 -6.60 -2.74
C ASP A 115 -7.28 -5.96 -2.50
N LYS A 116 -8.33 -6.70 -2.84
CA LYS A 116 -9.70 -6.24 -2.65
C LYS A 116 -10.12 -6.25 -1.17
N ALA A 117 -9.67 -7.23 -0.40
CA ALA A 117 -10.01 -7.37 1.01
C ALA A 117 -9.48 -6.17 1.81
N ALA A 118 -8.25 -5.73 1.56
CA ALA A 118 -7.73 -4.52 2.20
C ALA A 118 -8.46 -3.25 1.78
N ILE A 119 -8.85 -3.11 0.50
CA ILE A 119 -9.65 -1.96 0.07
C ILE A 119 -11.03 -1.96 0.75
N VAL A 120 -11.68 -3.12 0.84
CA VAL A 120 -12.97 -3.27 1.53
C VAL A 120 -12.82 -2.96 3.03
N ALA A 121 -11.80 -3.51 3.68
CA ALA A 121 -11.51 -3.23 5.08
C ALA A 121 -11.26 -1.72 5.31
N THR A 122 -10.49 -1.09 4.43
CA THR A 122 -10.23 0.36 4.45
C THR A 122 -11.50 1.17 4.23
N GLY A 123 -12.40 0.71 3.37
CA GLY A 123 -13.72 1.30 3.18
C GLY A 123 -14.58 1.21 4.44
N ASN A 124 -14.60 0.05 5.11
CA ASN A 124 -15.38 -0.20 6.32
C ASN A 124 -14.91 0.64 7.53
N ILE A 125 -13.64 1.02 7.57
CA ILE A 125 -13.09 1.93 8.59
C ILE A 125 -13.20 3.42 8.22
N GLY A 126 -13.82 3.74 7.08
CA GLY A 126 -14.12 5.11 6.64
C GLY A 126 -12.98 5.83 5.93
N TRP A 127 -11.99 5.10 5.42
CA TRP A 127 -10.75 5.67 4.86
C TRP A 127 -10.63 5.52 3.33
N LEU A 128 -11.75 5.21 2.67
CA LEU A 128 -11.80 4.96 1.22
C LEU A 128 -11.26 6.13 0.38
N ASP A 129 -11.49 7.36 0.83
CA ASP A 129 -11.06 8.59 0.16
C ASP A 129 -9.57 8.87 0.33
N SER A 130 -8.90 8.18 1.25
CA SER A 130 -7.47 8.27 1.51
C SER A 130 -6.63 7.29 0.70
N LEU A 131 -7.30 6.39 -0.05
CA LEU A 131 -6.63 5.47 -0.97
C LEU A 131 -6.01 6.23 -2.15
N THR A 132 -4.94 5.71 -2.74
CA THR A 132 -4.44 6.16 -4.04
C THR A 132 -3.82 4.98 -4.80
N SER A 133 -3.65 5.10 -6.11
CA SER A 133 -3.07 4.04 -6.95
C SER A 133 -1.58 4.27 -7.21
N LEU A 134 -0.84 3.19 -7.45
CA LEU A 134 0.56 3.29 -7.87
C LEU A 134 0.70 4.04 -9.20
N GLU A 135 -0.25 3.87 -10.12
CA GLU A 135 -0.29 4.67 -11.36
C GLU A 135 -0.37 6.17 -11.09
N HIS A 136 -1.18 6.60 -10.12
CA HIS A 136 -1.26 8.02 -9.76
C HIS A 136 0.08 8.54 -9.23
N LEU A 137 0.72 7.79 -8.33
CA LEU A 137 2.05 8.16 -7.80
C LEU A 137 3.12 8.19 -8.89
N ALA A 138 3.10 7.21 -9.79
CA ALA A 138 4.05 7.13 -10.90
C ALA A 138 3.91 8.33 -11.85
N ASN A 139 2.68 8.69 -12.22
CA ASN A 139 2.39 9.86 -13.05
C ASN A 139 2.91 11.16 -12.41
N GLU A 140 2.61 11.37 -11.11
CA GLU A 140 3.06 12.55 -10.35
C GLU A 140 4.58 12.59 -10.11
N SER A 141 5.27 11.47 -10.32
CA SER A 141 6.73 11.34 -10.13
C SER A 141 7.52 11.44 -11.44
N GLY A 142 6.86 11.69 -12.57
CA GLY A 142 7.52 11.82 -13.88
C GLY A 142 8.02 10.50 -14.46
N VAL A 143 7.41 9.37 -14.07
CA VAL A 143 7.70 8.04 -14.61
C VAL A 143 7.30 7.98 -16.09
N THR A 144 8.03 7.22 -16.90
CA THR A 144 7.76 7.14 -18.34
C THR A 144 6.44 6.43 -18.64
N HIS A 145 5.81 6.78 -19.76
CA HIS A 145 4.58 6.10 -20.22
C HIS A 145 4.77 4.57 -20.37
N GLY A 146 5.97 4.13 -20.78
CA GLY A 146 6.28 2.70 -20.89
C GLY A 146 6.17 1.97 -19.55
N GLN A 147 6.73 2.55 -18.49
CA GLN A 147 6.65 1.98 -17.14
C GLN A 147 5.23 1.98 -16.59
N ILE A 148 4.47 3.06 -16.81
CA ILE A 148 3.05 3.13 -16.41
C ILE A 148 2.24 2.06 -17.15
N SER A 149 2.46 1.89 -18.46
CA SER A 149 1.77 0.89 -19.26
C SER A 149 2.09 -0.55 -18.85
N ALA A 150 3.23 -0.77 -18.19
CA ALA A 150 3.64 -2.07 -17.67
C ALA A 150 3.00 -2.43 -16.33
N LEU A 151 2.35 -1.47 -15.63
CA LEU A 151 1.64 -1.73 -14.38
C LEU A 151 0.48 -2.70 -14.61
N ALA A 152 0.34 -3.70 -13.72
CA ALA A 152 -0.83 -4.59 -13.75
C ALA A 152 -2.12 -3.80 -13.47
N ARG A 153 -3.27 -4.32 -13.93
CA ARG A 153 -4.55 -3.58 -13.90
C ARG A 153 -4.93 -3.07 -12.51
N HIS A 154 -4.71 -3.85 -11.46
CA HIS A 154 -5.10 -3.51 -10.09
C HIS A 154 -4.24 -2.37 -9.49
N TYR A 155 -3.10 -2.03 -10.10
CA TYR A 155 -2.29 -0.88 -9.70
C TYR A 155 -2.69 0.44 -10.39
N ARG A 156 -3.71 0.39 -11.25
CA ARG A 156 -4.19 1.53 -12.05
C ARG A 156 -5.35 2.26 -11.36
N ALA A 157 -5.43 3.56 -11.58
CA ALA A 157 -6.45 4.45 -11.02
C ALA A 157 -7.87 4.00 -11.42
N GLY A 158 -8.08 3.62 -12.68
CA GLY A 158 -9.39 3.19 -13.16
C GLY A 158 -9.93 1.95 -12.42
N TRP A 159 -9.07 0.99 -12.10
CA TRP A 159 -9.49 -0.19 -11.32
C TRP A 159 -9.83 0.19 -9.87
N LEU A 160 -9.03 1.06 -9.24
CA LEU A 160 -9.33 1.55 -7.89
C LEU A 160 -10.67 2.29 -7.86
N ASP A 161 -10.95 3.14 -8.85
CA ASP A 161 -12.21 3.88 -8.95
C ASP A 161 -13.41 2.95 -9.16
N GLU A 162 -13.28 1.90 -9.99
CA GLU A 162 -14.30 0.85 -10.13
C GLU A 162 -14.62 0.20 -8.78
N ILE A 163 -13.61 -0.16 -7.99
CA ILE A 163 -13.79 -0.82 -6.69
C ILE A 163 -14.39 0.15 -5.66
N ARG A 164 -13.92 1.40 -5.62
CA ARG A 164 -14.50 2.46 -4.76
C ARG A 164 -15.99 2.64 -5.00
N VAL A 165 -16.40 2.69 -6.27
CA VAL A 165 -17.82 2.82 -6.63
C VAL A 165 -18.62 1.62 -6.12
N LYS A 166 -18.13 0.39 -6.28
CA LYS A 166 -18.80 -0.82 -5.78
C LYS A 166 -18.99 -0.79 -4.26
N ILE A 167 -17.94 -0.45 -3.52
CA ILE A 167 -17.98 -0.34 -2.06
C ILE A 167 -18.99 0.73 -1.62
N ARG A 168 -18.98 1.91 -2.25
CA ARG A 168 -19.95 2.99 -1.96
C ARG A 168 -21.40 2.61 -2.26
N LEU A 169 -21.61 1.75 -3.25
CA LEU A 169 -22.94 1.21 -3.60
C LEU A 169 -23.34 0.00 -2.72
N GLY A 170 -22.50 -0.41 -1.76
CA GLY A 170 -22.76 -1.58 -0.91
C GLY A 170 -22.63 -2.91 -1.64
N VAL A 171 -22.04 -2.93 -2.84
CA VAL A 171 -21.75 -4.14 -3.59
C VAL A 171 -20.37 -4.64 -3.16
N ILE A 172 -20.34 -5.70 -2.34
CA ILE A 172 -19.08 -6.32 -1.91
C ILE A 172 -18.43 -6.99 -3.16
N PRO A 173 -17.23 -6.55 -3.58
CA PRO A 173 -16.60 -6.92 -4.85
C PRO A 173 -15.81 -8.24 -4.85
#